data_AF-F6EYC6-F1
#
_entry.id   AF-F6EYC6-F1
#
_cell.length_a   1.000
_cell.length_b   1.000
_cell.length_c   1.000
_cell.angle_alpha   90.00
_cell.angle_beta   90.00
_cell.angle_gamma   90.00
#
_symmetry.space_group_name_H-M   'P 1'
#
loop_
_entity.id
_entity.type
_entity.pdbx_description
1 polymer ?
#
loop_
_entity_poly.entity_id
_entity_poly.type
_entity_poly.pdbx_seq_one_letter_code
_entity_poly.pdbx_strand_id
1 'polypeptide(L)' 'MSDNKPLDYDHLLSHAQALFPASTVAVIHTSDEIIHIDIDGHRYTFEIGSDDDEYLFTDGKSAFSIPLMEIDWDS' A
#
# COMPACT_ATOMS: atom_id res chain seq x y z
N MET A 1 2.83 -23.05 6.27
CA MET A 1 3.29 -21.97 7.14
C MET A 1 2.44 -20.79 6.75
N SER A 2 1.54 -20.33 7.63
CA SER A 2 0.57 -19.30 7.25
C SER A 2 1.32 -18.01 6.99
N ASP A 3 1.27 -17.53 5.75
CA ASP A 3 1.74 -16.20 5.39
C ASP A 3 0.87 -15.18 6.17
N ASN A 4 1.35 -14.76 7.35
CA ASN A 4 0.75 -13.70 8.17
C ASN A 4 0.95 -12.34 7.49
N LYS A 5 0.49 -12.21 6.25
CA LYS A 5 0.47 -10.94 5.53
C LYS A 5 -0.78 -10.16 5.92
N PRO A 6 -0.69 -8.83 6.06
CA PRO A 6 -1.86 -7.99 6.26
C PRO A 6 -2.88 -8.18 5.14
N LEU A 7 -4.16 -8.01 5.47
CA LEU A 7 -5.28 -8.30 4.56
C LEU A 7 -5.20 -7.47 3.26
N ASP A 8 -4.72 -6.25 3.35
CA ASP A 8 -4.57 -5.31 2.23
C ASP A 8 -3.30 -5.52 1.40
N TYR A 9 -2.39 -6.43 1.81
CA TYR A 9 -1.08 -6.59 1.15
C TYR A 9 -1.19 -6.88 -0.35
N ASP A 10 -2.00 -7.87 -0.73
CA ASP A 10 -2.15 -8.25 -2.14
C ASP A 10 -2.87 -7.17 -2.95
N HIS A 11 -3.82 -6.46 -2.32
CA HIS A 11 -4.53 -5.33 -2.92
C HIS A 11 -3.58 -4.19 -3.25
N LEU A 12 -2.75 -3.78 -2.27
CA LEU A 12 -1.74 -2.74 -2.42
C LEU A 12 -0.68 -3.12 -3.45
N LEU A 13 -0.19 -4.36 -3.39
CA LEU A 13 0.83 -4.85 -4.32
C LEU A 13 0.31 -4.86 -5.77
N SER A 14 -0.90 -5.38 -5.99
CA SER A 14 -1.52 -5.45 -7.31
C SER A 14 -1.70 -4.05 -7.92
N HIS A 15 -2.25 -3.11 -7.15
CA HIS A 15 -2.45 -1.73 -7.61
C HIS A 15 -1.12 -1.01 -7.88
N ALA A 16 -0.14 -1.16 -6.99
CA ALA A 16 1.18 -0.56 -7.21
C ALA A 16 1.88 -1.12 -8.46
N GLN A 17 1.78 -2.42 -8.73
CA GLN A 17 2.30 -3.02 -9.96
C GLN A 17 1.58 -2.52 -11.23
N ALA A 18 0.28 -2.26 -11.14
CA ALA A 18 -0.49 -1.69 -12.24
C ALA A 18 -0.12 -0.22 -12.51
N LEU A 19 0.13 0.57 -11.46
CA LEU A 19 0.52 1.97 -11.57
C LEU A 19 1.97 2.14 -12.07
N PHE A 20 2.87 1.24 -11.70
CA PHE A 20 4.29 1.27 -12.06
C PHE A 20 4.70 0.05 -12.89
N PRO A 21 4.22 -0.06 -14.15
CA PRO A 21 4.53 -1.20 -14.98
C PRO A 21 6.03 -1.28 -15.25
N ALA A 22 6.60 -2.48 -15.10
CA ALA A 22 8.03 -2.79 -15.24
C ALA A 22 8.94 -2.33 -14.07
N SER A 23 8.40 -1.68 -13.04
CA SER A 23 9.15 -1.40 -11.81
C SER A 23 9.14 -2.59 -10.85
N THR A 24 10.19 -2.70 -10.04
CA THR A 24 10.21 -3.60 -8.88
C THR A 24 9.42 -2.96 -7.75
N VAL A 25 8.35 -3.63 -7.33
CA VAL A 25 7.43 -3.16 -6.28
C VAL A 25 7.57 -4.04 -5.05
N ALA A 26 7.70 -3.43 -3.87
CA ALA A 26 7.65 -4.11 -2.58
C ALA A 26 6.74 -3.35 -1.60
N VAL A 27 5.80 -4.07 -0.98
CA VAL A 27 4.95 -3.56 0.10
C VAL A 27 5.53 -4.00 1.44
N ILE A 28 5.68 -3.08 2.39
CA ILE A 28 6.29 -3.31 3.70
C ILE A 28 5.40 -2.69 4.77
N HIS A 29 4.81 -3.52 5.62
CA HIS A 29 4.09 -3.09 6.81
C HIS A 29 5.03 -3.06 8.00
N THR A 30 5.00 -1.96 8.76
CA THR A 30 5.76 -1.84 10.01
C THR A 30 4.86 -2.08 11.22
N SER A 31 5.47 -2.28 12.39
CA SER A 31 4.76 -2.38 13.67
C SER A 31 4.10 -1.08 14.11
N ASP A 32 4.51 0.05 13.52
CA ASP A 32 4.12 1.39 13.94
C ASP A 32 2.87 1.86 13.17
N GLU A 33 2.10 0.92 12.64
CA GLU A 33 0.93 1.18 11.79
C GLU A 33 1.30 2.03 10.55
N ILE A 34 2.47 1.77 9.96
CA ILE A 34 2.92 2.45 8.75
C ILE A 34 3.04 1.43 7.62
N ILE A 35 2.59 1.82 6.42
CA ILE A 35 2.76 1.04 5.20
C ILE A 35 3.74 1.79 4.30
N HIS A 36 4.76 1.09 3.84
CA HIS A 36 5.66 1.57 2.80
C HIS A 36 5.44 0.81 1.50
N ILE A 37 5.52 1.54 0.39
CA ILE A 37 5.65 0.97 -0.94
C ILE A 37 6.97 1.45 -1.52
N ASP A 38 7.89 0.51 -1.76
CA ASP A 38 9.16 0.77 -2.44
C ASP A 38 9.00 0.46 -3.93
N ILE A 39 9.23 1.46 -4.79
CA ILE A 39 9.19 1.39 -6.26
C ILE A 39 10.60 1.64 -6.78
N ASP A 40 11.26 0.63 -7.37
CA ASP A 40 12.65 0.70 -7.85
C ASP A 40 13.65 1.27 -6.81
N GLY A 41 13.41 0.97 -5.53
CA GLY A 41 14.22 1.44 -4.41
C GLY A 41 13.87 2.83 -3.88
N HIS A 42 12.85 3.48 -4.45
CA HIS A 42 12.30 4.73 -3.96
C HIS A 42 11.07 4.49 -3.07
N ARG A 43 11.07 5.06 -1.87
CA ARG A 43 10.07 4.76 -0.83
C ARG A 43 8.96 5.78 -0.77
N TYR A 44 7.73 5.29 -0.77
CA TYR A 44 6.53 6.04 -0.43
C TYR A 44 5.92 5.51 0.86
N THR A 45 5.35 6.40 1.67
CA THR A 45 4.83 6.10 2.99
C THR A 45 3.36 6.47 3.10
N PHE A 46 2.60 5.63 3.80
CA PHE A 46 1.25 5.86 4.26
C PHE A 46 1.18 5.57 5.76
N GLU A 47 0.62 6.50 6.54
CA GLU A 47 0.41 6.35 7.98
C GLU A 47 -1.03 5.89 8.22
N ILE A 48 -1.22 4.71 8.82
CA ILE A 48 -2.56 4.18 9.14
C ILE A 48 -3.14 5.06 10.27
N GLY A 49 -4.35 5.55 10.06
CA GLY A 49 -4.99 6.54 10.93
C GLY A 49 -5.09 7.94 10.34
N SER A 50 -4.60 8.13 9.11
CA SER A 50 -5.07 9.23 8.27
C SER A 50 -6.57 9.07 8.00
N ASP A 51 -7.37 10.14 8.12
CA ASP A 51 -8.82 10.18 7.81
C ASP A 51 -9.08 10.07 6.28
N ASP A 52 -8.25 9.31 5.58
CA ASP A 52 -8.27 9.22 4.13
C ASP A 52 -9.23 8.12 3.65
N ASP A 53 -10.06 8.48 2.67
CA ASP A 53 -10.95 7.55 1.96
C ASP A 53 -10.18 6.62 0.99
N GLU A 54 -8.85 6.72 0.96
CA GLU A 54 -7.92 5.97 0.09
C GLU A 54 -6.53 5.85 0.76
N TYR A 55 -5.71 4.90 0.31
CA TYR A 55 -4.32 4.84 0.72
C TYR A 55 -3.49 5.88 -0.05
N LEU A 56 -3.19 7.01 0.56
CA LEU A 56 -2.36 8.06 -0.05
C LEU A 56 -0.87 7.88 0.30
N PHE A 57 -0.09 7.37 -0.66
CA PHE A 57 1.33 7.14 -0.51
C PHE A 57 2.14 8.36 -0.97
N THR A 58 3.05 8.86 -0.12
CA THR A 58 3.89 10.03 -0.44
C THR A 58 5.34 9.87 0.01
N ASP A 59 6.27 10.46 -0.74
CA ASP A 59 7.68 10.64 -0.35
C ASP A 59 7.99 12.10 0.08
N GLY A 60 6.95 12.94 0.18
CA GLY A 60 7.05 14.37 0.45
C GLY A 60 7.26 15.24 -0.79
N LYS A 61 7.45 14.67 -1.99
CA LYS A 61 7.57 15.39 -3.27
C LYS A 61 6.53 14.97 -4.30
N SER A 62 6.23 13.68 -4.32
CA SER A 62 5.32 13.02 -5.22
C SER A 62 4.42 12.10 -4.40
N ALA A 63 3.19 11.94 -4.87
CA ALA A 63 2.21 11.09 -4.23
C ALA A 63 1.40 10.35 -5.28
N PHE A 64 0.90 9.19 -4.89
CA PHE A 64 -0.11 8.44 -5.63
C PHE A 64 -1.07 7.81 -4.63
N SER A 65 -2.30 7.56 -5.07
CA SER A 65 -3.29 6.89 -4.24
C SER A 65 -3.61 5.49 -4.74
N ILE A 66 -3.98 4.62 -3.82
CA ILE A 66 -4.60 3.32 -4.08
C ILE A 66 -5.96 3.33 -3.37
N PRO A 67 -7.07 3.03 -4.07
CA PRO A 67 -8.39 2.96 -3.44
C PRO A 67 -8.39 2.03 -2.23
N LEU A 68 -9.23 2.29 -1.22
CA LEU A 68 -9.38 1.34 -0.12
C LEU A 68 -9.84 -0.02 -0.65
N MET A 69 -9.42 -1.09 0.04
CA MET A 69 -9.91 -2.42 -0.30
C MET A 69 -11.39 -2.50 0.05
N GLU A 70 -12.24 -2.73 -0.94
CA GLU A 70 -13.65 -3.05 -0.69
C GLU A 70 -13.71 -4.39 0.03
N ILE A 71 -13.98 -4.35 1.34
CA ILE A 71 -14.36 -5.54 2.08
C ILE A 71 -15.86 -5.67 1.87
N ASP A 72 -16.29 -6.62 1.03
CA ASP A 72 -17.69 -7.01 0.95
C ASP A 72 -18.13 -7.55 2.32
N TRP A 73 -18.69 -6.68 3.15
CA TRP A 73 -19.27 -7.02 4.46
C TRP A 73 -20.69 -7.61 4.33
N ASP A 74 -21.00 -8.28 3.21
CA ASP A 74 -22.25 -9.01 3.06
C ASP A 74 -22.06 -10.45 3.58
N SER A 75 -22.43 -10.65 4.84
CA SER A 75 -22.65 -11.97 5.47
C SER A 75 -24.06 -12.02 6.07
#